data_AF-A0A9Q4AM41-F1
#
_entry.id   AF-A0A9Q4AM41-F1
#
_cell.length_a   1.000
_cell.length_b   1.000
_cell.length_c   1.000
_cell.angle_alpha   90.00
_cell.angle_beta   90.00
_cell.angle_gamma   90.00
#
_symmetry.space_group_name_H-M   'P 1'
#
loop_
_entity.id
_entity.type
_entity.pdbx_description
1 polymer ?
#
loop_
_entity_poly.entity_id
_entity_poly.type
_entity_poly.pdbx_seq_one_letter_code
_entity_poly.pdbx_strand_id
1 'polypeptide(L)'
;MTWKAFSAVVFVAVAFGSFHALGQENRACNIKGNVSTQGERIYHVPGQKYYNDTRISPSHGERWFCSEEEARAAGWRRSKV
;
A
#
# COMPACT_ATOMS: atom_id res chain seq x y z
N MET A 1 0.18 32.40 -54.62
CA MET A 1 0.60 30.99 -54.75
C MET A 1 2.02 30.94 -54.21
N THR A 2 2.36 30.40 -53.05
CA THR A 2 1.85 29.25 -52.30
C THR A 2 1.81 29.57 -50.79
N TRP A 3 1.01 28.78 -50.09
CA TRP A 3 0.31 29.05 -48.83
C TRP A 3 1.20 28.85 -47.60
N LYS A 4 1.25 29.86 -46.70
CA LYS A 4 1.72 29.69 -45.32
C LYS A 4 0.69 28.87 -44.54
N ALA A 5 1.03 27.65 -44.15
CA ALA A 5 0.15 26.75 -43.43
C ALA A 5 0.18 27.01 -41.91
N PHE A 6 -0.94 27.56 -41.44
CA PHE A 6 -1.64 27.39 -40.15
C PHE A 6 -0.87 27.11 -38.86
N SER A 7 -0.85 28.13 -38.02
CA SER A 7 -0.93 28.00 -36.57
C SER A 7 -2.35 27.60 -36.18
N ALA A 8 -2.54 26.44 -35.56
CA ALA A 8 -3.69 26.14 -34.71
C ALA A 8 -3.42 24.89 -33.87
N VAL A 9 -3.48 25.10 -32.56
CA VAL A 9 -3.53 24.14 -31.46
C VAL A 9 -4.36 22.89 -31.83
N VAL A 10 -3.72 21.73 -31.93
CA VAL A 10 -4.40 20.44 -31.78
C VAL A 10 -3.82 19.79 -30.53
N PHE A 11 -4.61 19.93 -29.48
CA PHE A 11 -4.62 19.21 -28.21
C PHE A 11 -3.67 18.02 -28.13
N VAL A 12 -2.81 18.07 -27.11
CA VAL A 12 -2.06 16.96 -26.54
C VAL A 12 -2.97 15.73 -26.42
N ALA A 13 -2.95 14.87 -27.43
CA ALA A 13 -3.42 13.50 -27.31
C ALA A 13 -2.36 12.81 -26.44
N VAL A 14 -2.55 12.94 -25.13
CA VAL A 14 -1.85 12.11 -24.17
C VAL A 14 -2.17 10.68 -24.59
N ALA A 15 -1.16 9.99 -25.11
CA ALA A 15 -1.14 8.54 -25.09
C ALA A 15 -1.05 8.14 -23.62
N PHE A 16 -2.16 8.27 -22.88
CA PHE A 16 -2.46 7.57 -21.64
C PHE A 16 -2.67 6.09 -22.01
N GLY A 17 -1.62 5.49 -22.59
CA GLY A 17 -1.50 4.06 -22.75
C GLY A 17 -1.41 3.48 -21.35
N SER A 18 -2.35 2.57 -21.06
CA SER A 18 -2.59 1.95 -19.77
C SER A 18 -3.20 2.90 -18.74
N PHE A 19 -4.52 3.08 -18.86
CA PHE A 19 -5.38 3.24 -17.71
C PHE A 19 -4.88 2.32 -16.60
N HIS A 20 -4.45 2.93 -15.50
CA HIS A 20 -3.98 2.27 -14.29
C HIS A 20 -4.79 1.01 -14.06
N ALA A 21 -4.09 -0.11 -13.94
CA ALA A 21 -4.64 -1.41 -13.57
C ALA A 21 -5.75 -1.20 -12.54
N LEU A 22 -7.00 -1.46 -12.95
CA LEU A 22 -8.17 -1.52 -12.09
C LEU A 22 -8.02 -2.76 -11.21
N GLY A 23 -7.14 -2.64 -10.22
CA GLY A 23 -6.72 -3.72 -9.35
C GLY A 23 -6.27 -3.18 -8.00
N GLN A 24 -6.92 -2.13 -7.51
CA GLN A 24 -6.72 -1.66 -6.14
C GLN A 24 -7.99 -1.04 -5.57
N GLU A 25 -9.10 -1.76 -5.73
CA GLU A 25 -10.20 -1.73 -4.77
C GLU A 25 -9.59 -1.82 -3.37
N ASN A 26 -9.82 -0.77 -2.57
CA ASN A 26 -9.67 -0.71 -1.11
C ASN A 26 -8.93 -1.91 -0.50
N ARG A 27 -7.60 -2.00 -0.68
CA ARG A 27 -6.80 -2.92 0.13
C ARG A 27 -6.83 -2.31 1.51
N ALA A 28 -7.87 -2.63 2.27
CA ALA A 28 -7.80 -2.56 3.71
C ALA A 28 -6.56 -3.38 4.06
N CYS A 29 -5.44 -2.69 4.26
CA CYS A 29 -4.17 -3.29 4.64
C CYS A 29 -4.50 -4.20 5.83
N ASN A 30 -4.50 -5.51 5.60
CA ASN A 30 -5.06 -6.51 6.49
C ASN A 30 -3.96 -7.18 7.31
N ILE A 31 -2.75 -6.65 7.27
CA ILE A 31 -1.64 -7.14 8.08
C ILE A 31 -1.47 -6.15 9.23
N LYS A 32 -1.67 -6.66 10.44
CA LYS A 32 -1.63 -5.88 11.69
C LYS A 32 -0.22 -5.87 12.24
N GLY A 33 0.47 -4.75 12.22
CA GLY A 33 1.76 -4.58 12.87
C GLY A 33 1.63 -4.02 14.30
N ASN A 34 1.78 -4.88 15.30
CA ASN A 34 1.85 -4.53 16.72
C ASN A 34 3.30 -4.47 17.28
N VAL A 35 3.57 -3.54 18.19
CA VAL A 35 4.85 -3.42 18.88
C VAL A 35 4.67 -3.96 20.29
N SER A 36 5.37 -5.05 20.62
CA SER A 36 5.30 -5.62 21.97
C SER A 36 5.83 -4.63 23.03
N THR A 37 5.50 -4.87 24.30
CA THR A 37 6.05 -4.11 25.43
C THR A 37 7.57 -4.16 25.53
N GLN A 38 8.21 -5.15 24.89
CA GLN A 38 9.67 -5.29 24.79
C GLN A 38 10.27 -4.55 23.59
N GLY A 39 9.44 -3.84 22.80
CA GLY A 39 9.86 -3.11 21.60
C GLY A 39 9.95 -3.97 20.34
N GLU A 40 9.61 -5.25 20.41
CA GLU A 40 9.63 -6.12 19.22
C GLU A 40 8.48 -5.76 18.25
N ARG A 41 8.82 -5.61 16.97
CA ARG A 41 7.88 -5.31 15.88
C ARG A 41 7.33 -6.60 15.28
N ILE A 42 6.08 -6.91 15.56
CA ILE A 42 5.45 -8.17 15.18
C ILE A 42 4.26 -7.88 14.25
N TYR A 43 4.23 -8.52 13.08
CA TYR A 43 3.07 -8.45 12.20
C TYR A 43 2.23 -9.71 12.26
N HIS A 44 0.91 -9.52 12.19
CA HIS A 44 -0.10 -10.56 12.16
C HIS A 44 -0.85 -10.55 10.85
N VAL A 45 -1.07 -11.73 10.27
CA VAL A 45 -1.84 -11.92 9.03
C VAL A 45 -3.24 -12.47 9.35
N PRO A 46 -4.24 -12.24 8.48
CA PRO A 46 -5.57 -12.83 8.67
C PRO A 46 -5.48 -14.35 8.76
N GLY A 47 -6.24 -14.94 9.68
CA GLY A 47 -6.24 -16.39 9.94
C GLY A 47 -5.32 -16.82 11.10
N GLN A 48 -4.48 -15.94 11.65
CA GLN A 48 -3.74 -16.23 12.87
C GLN A 48 -4.63 -16.14 14.11
N LYS A 49 -4.29 -16.92 15.15
CA LYS A 49 -5.08 -17.04 16.39
C LYS A 49 -5.36 -15.70 17.05
N TYR A 50 -4.34 -14.84 17.12
CA TYR A 50 -4.43 -13.54 17.78
C TYR A 50 -4.74 -12.39 16.84
N TYR A 51 -5.00 -12.65 15.55
CA TYR A 51 -5.25 -11.59 14.59
C TYR A 51 -6.41 -10.68 15.02
N ASN A 52 -7.51 -11.25 15.54
CA ASN A 52 -8.67 -10.48 15.97
C ASN A 52 -8.43 -9.70 17.27
N ASP A 53 -7.64 -10.26 18.19
CA ASP A 53 -7.32 -9.66 19.48
C ASP A 53 -6.31 -8.52 19.35
N THR A 54 -5.40 -8.60 18.37
CA THR A 54 -4.43 -7.55 18.09
C THR A 54 -5.16 -6.28 17.65
N ARG A 55 -5.09 -5.25 18.49
CA ARG A 55 -5.54 -3.89 18.18
C ARG A 55 -4.32 -3.05 17.82
N ILE A 56 -4.45 -2.27 16.75
CA ILE A 56 -3.37 -1.40 16.27
C ILE A 56 -3.55 -0.01 16.86
N SER A 57 -2.54 0.47 17.57
CA SER A 57 -2.47 1.80 18.16
C SER A 57 -1.34 2.62 17.53
N PRO A 58 -1.65 3.55 16.61
CA PRO A 58 -0.63 4.40 15.96
C PRO A 58 0.25 5.19 16.92
N SER A 59 -0.28 5.52 18.11
CA SER A 59 0.46 6.20 19.18
C SER A 59 1.66 5.42 19.70
N HIS A 60 1.66 4.10 19.56
CA HIS A 60 2.74 3.20 19.99
C HIS A 60 3.67 2.82 18.83
N GLY A 61 3.53 3.48 17.67
CA GLY A 61 4.28 3.14 16.45
C GLY A 61 3.76 1.89 15.73
N GLU A 62 2.58 1.41 16.10
CA GLU A 62 1.90 0.29 15.46
C GLU A 62 1.23 0.74 14.18
N ARG A 63 1.22 -0.12 13.15
CA ARG A 63 0.64 0.23 11.85
C ARG A 63 0.13 -0.96 11.08
N TRP A 64 -0.69 -0.68 10.09
CA TRP A 64 -1.18 -1.67 9.16
C TRP A 64 -0.26 -1.76 7.94
N PHE A 65 -0.16 -2.95 7.37
CA PHE A 65 0.62 -3.27 6.19
C PHE A 65 -0.27 -3.90 5.14
N CYS A 66 0.04 -3.63 3.87
CA CYS A 66 -0.70 -4.19 2.76
C CYS A 66 -0.04 -5.48 2.21
N SER A 67 1.23 -5.73 2.52
CA SER A 67 1.92 -6.98 2.23
C SER A 67 2.92 -7.37 3.33
N GLU A 68 3.24 -8.66 3.39
CA GLU A 68 4.22 -9.17 4.35
C GLU A 68 5.64 -8.73 3.99
N GLU A 69 5.91 -8.54 2.70
CA GLU A 69 7.14 -7.96 2.18
C GLU A 69 7.34 -6.55 2.73
N GLU A 70 6.30 -5.70 2.73
CA GLU A 70 6.35 -4.35 3.28
C GLU A 70 6.63 -4.37 4.79
N ALA A 71 5.96 -5.27 5.52
CA ALA A 71 6.19 -5.47 6.94
C ALA A 71 7.65 -5.87 7.22
N ARG A 72 8.16 -6.86 6.50
CA ARG A 72 9.56 -7.31 6.62
C ARG A 72 10.56 -6.22 6.25
N ALA A 73 10.31 -5.48 5.17
CA ALA A 73 11.15 -4.36 4.75
C ALA A 73 11.20 -3.24 5.79
N ALA A 74 10.10 -3.04 6.53
CA ALA A 74 10.04 -2.12 7.66
C ALA A 74 10.69 -2.65 8.96
N GLY A 75 11.28 -3.84 8.92
CA GLY A 75 11.93 -4.49 10.07
C GLY A 75 10.97 -5.22 11.00
N TRP A 76 9.81 -5.66 10.51
CA TRP A 76 8.82 -6.40 11.30
C TRP A 76 8.98 -7.91 11.09
N ARG A 77 8.85 -8.69 12.17
CA ARG A 77 8.87 -10.15 12.12
C ARG A 77 7.46 -10.73 12.14
N ARG A 78 7.26 -11.91 11.55
CA ARG A 78 5.97 -12.60 11.59
C ARG A 78 5.65 -13.05 13.02
N SER A 79 4.38 -13.01 13.41
CA SER A 79 3.90 -13.74 14.59
C SER A 79 4.17 -15.24 14.43
N LYS A 80 4.66 -15.88 15.49
CA LYS A 80 4.96 -17.32 15.53
C LYS A 80 3.72 -18.19 15.79
N VAL A 81 2.58 -17.55 16.02
CA VAL A 81 1.32 -18.12 16.53
C VAL A 81 0.12 -17.56 15.77
#